data_AF-A0A7X7DM83-F1
#
_entry.id   AF-A0A7X7DM83-F1
#
_cell.length_a   1.000
_cell.length_b   1.000
_cell.length_c   1.000
_cell.angle_alpha   90.00
_cell.angle_beta   90.00
_cell.angle_gamma   90.00
#
_symmetry.space_group_name_H-M   'P 1'
#
loop_
_entity.id
_entity.type
_entity.pdbx_description
1 polymer ?
#
loop_
_entity_poly.entity_id
_entity_poly.type
_entity_poly.pdbx_seq_one_letter_code
_entity_poly.pdbx_strand_id
1 'polypeptide(L)'
;MKKINKKKIPSKTEPIVKVRLMLIGLAILGLIISGPLLIVTKQVYITNVSMKMNALSDTLKVLDKEIAALQHDVERLSDNSRIETFARHHCKLEYPNVNQIVIVKMKSGSDKVETVTLASVLNVINRSLGVRN
;
A
#
# COMPACT_ATOMS: atom_id res chain seq x y z
N MET A 1 53.91 -58.52 66.13
CA MET A 1 53.40 -58.11 64.81
C MET A 1 52.60 -56.82 64.95
N LYS A 2 53.17 -55.67 64.54
CA LYS A 2 52.56 -54.34 64.73
C LYS A 2 51.86 -53.93 63.42
N LYS A 3 50.52 -53.86 63.41
CA LYS A 3 49.75 -53.33 62.28
C LYS A 3 49.95 -51.82 62.23
N ILE A 4 50.71 -51.35 61.24
CA ILE A 4 50.92 -49.92 60.97
C ILE A 4 49.62 -49.37 60.39
N ASN A 5 48.93 -48.56 61.18
CA ASN A 5 47.70 -47.89 60.81
C ASN A 5 48.06 -46.71 59.89
N LYS A 6 47.84 -46.85 58.58
CA LYS A 6 48.06 -45.79 57.58
C LYS A 6 47.01 -44.69 57.81
N LYS A 7 47.36 -43.67 58.59
CA LYS A 7 46.61 -42.40 58.63
C LYS A 7 46.56 -41.81 57.22
N LYS A 8 45.35 -41.75 56.63
CA LYS A 8 45.09 -41.01 55.40
C LYS A 8 45.29 -39.52 55.68
N ILE A 9 46.25 -38.92 55.00
CA ILE A 9 46.50 -37.48 54.99
C ILE A 9 45.40 -36.84 54.14
N PRO A 10 44.69 -35.79 54.61
CA PRO A 10 43.68 -35.12 53.79
C PRO A 10 44.38 -34.38 52.63
N SER A 11 44.05 -34.76 51.40
CA SER A 11 44.61 -34.14 50.21
C SER A 11 44.07 -32.72 50.06
N LYS A 12 44.97 -31.73 50.08
CA LYS A 12 44.73 -30.27 49.97
C LYS A 12 44.14 -29.81 48.61
N THR A 13 43.77 -30.75 47.73
CA THR A 13 43.32 -30.56 46.34
C THR A 13 41.80 -30.42 46.17
N GLU A 14 41.02 -30.73 47.21
CA GLU A 14 39.55 -30.65 47.16
C GLU A 14 38.94 -29.25 46.90
N PRO A 15 39.50 -28.11 47.36
CA PRO A 15 38.83 -26.82 47.17
C PRO A 15 38.87 -26.36 45.71
N ILE A 16 39.93 -26.68 44.96
CA ILE A 16 40.10 -26.26 43.56
C ILE A 16 39.09 -26.97 42.66
N VAL A 17 38.81 -28.24 42.92
CA VAL A 17 37.83 -29.03 42.15
C VAL A 17 36.41 -28.52 42.38
N LYS A 18 36.06 -28.17 43.63
CA LYS A 18 34.74 -27.60 43.97
C LYS A 18 34.50 -26.24 43.29
N VAL A 19 35.52 -25.37 43.26
CA VAL A 19 35.42 -24.06 42.58
C VAL A 19 35.25 -24.22 41.07
N ARG A 20 36.00 -25.14 40.44
CA ARG A 20 35.84 -25.44 39.00
C ARG A 20 34.45 -25.99 38.69
N LEU A 21 33.91 -26.87 39.53
CA LEU A 21 32.57 -27.40 39.37
C LEU A 21 31.51 -26.31 39.48
N MET A 22 31.68 -25.38 40.42
CA MET A 22 30.79 -24.24 40.62
C MET A 22 30.80 -23.28 39.42
N LEU A 23 31.98 -23.00 38.86
CA LEU A 23 32.13 -22.18 37.65
C LEU A 23 31.47 -22.84 36.42
N ILE A 24 31.64 -24.15 36.25
CA ILE A 24 30.99 -24.90 35.16
C ILE A 24 29.46 -24.86 35.32
N GLY A 25 28.96 -25.05 36.55
CA GLY A 25 27.53 -24.95 36.84
C GLY A 25 26.96 -23.57 36.52
N LEU A 26 27.69 -22.50 36.87
CA LEU A 26 27.30 -21.12 36.57
C LEU A 26 27.31 -20.84 35.06
N ALA A 27 28.31 -21.35 34.34
CA ALA A 27 28.42 -21.20 32.90
C ALA A 27 27.25 -21.89 32.16
N ILE A 28 26.89 -23.10 32.58
CA ILE A 28 25.74 -23.84 32.01
C ILE A 28 24.45 -23.10 32.31
N LEU A 29 24.26 -22.60 33.54
CA LEU A 29 23.08 -21.83 33.91
C LEU A 29 22.94 -20.55 33.07
N GLY A 30 24.04 -19.82 32.86
CA GLY A 30 24.07 -18.65 31.99
C GLY A 30 23.73 -18.98 30.54
N LEU A 31 24.21 -20.11 30.03
CA LEU A 31 23.93 -20.56 28.67
C LEU A 31 22.45 -20.93 28.49
N ILE A 32 21.86 -21.63 29.46
CA ILE A 32 20.43 -21.99 29.48
C ILE A 32 19.54 -20.75 29.50
N ILE A 33 19.91 -19.69 30.23
CA ILE A 33 19.13 -18.44 30.28
C ILE A 33 19.34 -17.61 28.99
N SER A 34 20.54 -17.63 28.43
CA SER A 34 20.86 -16.87 27.20
C SER A 34 20.14 -17.40 25.96
N GLY A 35 19.93 -18.71 25.86
CA GLY A 35 19.28 -19.34 24.70
C GLY A 35 17.88 -18.80 24.40
N PRO A 36 16.93 -18.84 25.36
CA PRO A 36 15.59 -18.26 25.20
C PRO A 36 15.63 -16.77 24.85
N LEU A 37 16.56 -16.01 25.44
CA LEU A 37 16.70 -14.57 25.16
C LEU A 37 17.10 -14.31 23.70
N LEU A 38 18.02 -15.11 23.17
CA LEU A 38 18.43 -15.05 21.76
C LEU A 38 17.30 -15.49 20.81
N ILE A 39 16.51 -16.48 21.19
CA ILE A 39 15.36 -16.93 20.40
C ILE A 39 14.29 -15.85 20.33
N VAL A 40 13.91 -15.25 21.46
CA VAL A 40 12.88 -14.21 21.51
C VAL A 40 13.31 -12.99 20.71
N THR A 41 14.57 -12.56 20.81
CA THR A 41 15.07 -11.42 20.02
C THR A 41 15.06 -11.69 18.52
N LYS A 42 15.42 -12.91 18.08
CA LYS A 42 15.28 -13.31 16.67
C LYS A 42 13.82 -13.35 16.22
N GLN A 43 12.93 -13.88 17.05
CA GLN A 43 11.51 -13.96 16.75
C GLN A 43 10.89 -12.57 16.59
N VAL A 44 11.14 -11.66 17.53
CA VAL A 44 10.67 -10.27 17.46
C VAL A 44 11.23 -9.55 16.24
N TYR A 45 12.51 -9.76 15.93
CA TYR A 45 13.12 -9.18 14.73
C TYR A 45 12.43 -9.66 13.45
N ILE A 46 12.23 -10.97 13.30
CA ILE A 46 11.58 -11.55 12.12
C ILE A 46 10.14 -11.03 11.99
N THR A 47 9.39 -10.98 13.09
CA THR A 47 8.01 -10.47 13.09
C THR A 47 7.96 -9.02 12.63
N ASN A 48 8.83 -8.16 13.17
CA ASN A 48 8.89 -6.75 12.78
C ASN A 48 9.26 -6.56 11.30
N VAL A 49 10.20 -7.36 10.80
CA VAL A 49 10.57 -7.32 9.37
C VAL A 49 9.42 -7.79 8.49
N SER A 50 8.73 -8.87 8.88
CA SER A 50 7.56 -9.39 8.17
C SER A 50 6.43 -8.36 8.10
N MET A 51 6.13 -7.68 9.22
CA MET A 51 5.13 -6.61 9.24
C MET A 51 5.49 -5.46 8.32
N LYS A 52 6.75 -5.02 8.32
CA LYS A 52 7.23 -3.96 7.41
C LYS A 52 7.15 -4.39 5.95
N MET A 53 7.48 -5.64 5.65
CA MET A 53 7.43 -6.19 4.29
C MET A 53 5.99 -6.29 3.79
N ASN A 54 5.04 -6.67 4.65
CA ASN A 54 3.62 -6.67 4.30
C ASN A 54 3.11 -5.24 4.03
N ALA A 55 3.45 -4.28 4.89
CA ALA A 55 3.07 -2.88 4.66
C ALA A 55 3.65 -2.31 3.34
N LEU A 56 4.90 -2.68 3.01
CA LEU A 56 5.51 -2.32 1.72
C LEU A 56 4.80 -3.00 0.54
N SER A 57 4.41 -4.27 0.68
CA SER A 57 3.66 -4.99 -0.35
C SER A 57 2.29 -4.37 -0.60
N ASP A 58 1.59 -3.97 0.47
CA ASP A 58 0.28 -3.34 0.35
C ASP A 58 0.37 -1.93 -0.26
N THR A 59 1.36 -1.13 0.13
CA THR A 59 1.61 0.18 -0.49
C THR A 59 1.95 0.04 -1.98
N LEU A 60 2.76 -0.96 -2.35
CA LEU A 60 3.10 -1.23 -3.75
C LEU A 60 1.87 -1.60 -4.58
N LYS A 61 0.93 -2.39 -4.02
CA LYS A 61 -0.35 -2.70 -4.67
C LYS A 61 -1.25 -1.48 -4.87
N VAL A 62 -1.23 -0.53 -3.94
CA VAL A 62 -2.00 0.72 -4.08
C VAL A 62 -1.40 1.58 -5.19
N LEU A 63 -0.07 1.75 -5.19
CA LEU A 63 0.65 2.48 -6.24
C LEU A 63 0.41 1.89 -7.64
N ASP A 64 0.40 0.56 -7.77
CA ASP A 64 0.15 -0.11 -9.05
C ASP A 64 -1.27 0.18 -9.57
N LYS A 65 -2.26 0.19 -8.68
CA LYS A 65 -3.64 0.59 -9.03
C LYS A 65 -3.73 2.06 -9.45
N GLU A 66 -3.03 2.95 -8.75
CA GLU A 66 -2.99 4.37 -9.10
C GLU A 66 -2.35 4.58 -10.48
N ILE A 67 -1.24 3.89 -10.77
CA ILE A 67 -0.60 3.92 -12.09
C ILE A 67 -1.58 3.47 -13.19
N ALA A 68 -2.28 2.35 -12.98
CA ALA A 68 -3.27 1.86 -13.94
C ALA A 68 -4.42 2.86 -14.16
N ALA A 69 -4.91 3.50 -13.09
CA ALA A 69 -5.94 4.53 -13.18
C ALA A 69 -5.44 5.76 -13.96
N LEU A 70 -4.23 6.25 -13.66
CA LEU A 70 -3.62 7.36 -14.39
C LEU A 70 -3.40 7.04 -15.86
N GLN A 71 -2.95 5.83 -16.20
CA GLN A 71 -2.78 5.41 -17.60
C GLN A 71 -4.11 5.44 -18.35
N HIS A 72 -5.17 4.92 -17.73
CA HIS A 72 -6.51 4.93 -18.30
C HIS A 72 -7.04 6.36 -18.49
N ASP A 73 -6.82 7.25 -17.52
CA ASP A 73 -7.23 8.65 -17.63
C ASP A 73 -6.46 9.39 -18.74
N VAL A 74 -5.17 9.12 -18.89
CA VAL A 74 -4.36 9.65 -19.99
C VAL A 74 -4.87 9.15 -21.34
N GLU A 75 -5.19 7.87 -21.47
CA GLU A 75 -5.77 7.30 -22.69
C GLU A 75 -7.11 7.97 -23.03
N ARG A 76 -8.00 8.12 -22.04
CA ARG A 76 -9.27 8.83 -22.22
C ARG A 76 -9.09 10.29 -22.63
N LEU A 77 -8.14 11.00 -22.03
CA LEU A 77 -7.84 12.39 -22.40
C LEU A 77 -7.27 12.49 -23.81
N SER A 78 -6.40 11.55 -24.19
CA SER A 78 -5.85 11.45 -25.54
C SER A 78 -6.96 11.21 -26.57
N ASP A 79 -7.87 10.27 -26.32
CA ASP A 79 -8.99 10.01 -27.21
C ASP A 79 -9.94 11.21 -27.31
N ASN A 80 -10.25 11.87 -26.18
CA ASN A 80 -11.02 13.11 -26.20
C ASN A 80 -10.33 14.21 -27.02
N SER A 81 -9.01 14.37 -26.88
CA SER A 81 -8.24 15.34 -27.66
C SER A 81 -8.29 15.05 -29.16
N ARG A 82 -8.25 13.76 -29.55
CA ARG A 82 -8.42 13.35 -30.95
C ARG A 82 -9.82 13.66 -31.48
N ILE A 83 -10.86 13.40 -30.69
CA ILE A 83 -12.25 13.71 -31.03
C ILE A 83 -12.43 15.23 -31.17
N GLU A 84 -11.89 16.02 -30.24
CA GLU A 84 -11.89 17.48 -30.29
C GLU A 84 -11.21 17.99 -31.57
N THR A 85 -10.03 17.47 -31.87
CA THR A 85 -9.26 17.84 -33.07
C THR A 85 -10.07 17.51 -34.33
N PHE A 86 -10.67 16.32 -34.39
CA PHE A 86 -11.54 15.91 -35.50
C PHE A 86 -12.77 16.83 -35.63
N ALA A 87 -13.47 17.12 -34.55
CA ALA A 87 -14.65 18.01 -34.54
C ALA A 87 -14.29 19.44 -34.99
N ARG A 88 -13.13 19.94 -34.57
CA ARG A 88 -12.65 21.28 -34.94
C ARG A 88 -12.30 21.36 -36.43
N HIS A 89 -11.56 20.38 -36.94
CA HIS A 89 -11.08 20.41 -38.33
C HIS A 89 -12.14 20.00 -39.35
N HIS A 90 -12.91 18.94 -39.10
CA HIS A 90 -13.86 18.43 -40.07
C HIS A 90 -15.26 19.03 -39.92
N CYS A 91 -15.70 19.28 -38.69
CA CYS A 91 -17.05 19.77 -38.43
C CYS A 91 -17.11 21.29 -38.17
N LYS A 92 -15.96 21.99 -38.15
CA LYS A 92 -15.84 23.41 -37.81
C LYS A 92 -16.58 23.77 -36.50
N LEU A 93 -16.67 22.81 -35.58
CA LEU A 93 -17.29 23.03 -34.28
C LEU A 93 -16.26 23.76 -33.41
N GLU A 94 -16.52 25.04 -33.16
CA GLU A 94 -15.81 25.81 -32.14
C GLU A 94 -16.29 25.36 -30.75
N TYR A 95 -15.36 25.29 -29.79
CA TYR A 95 -15.72 24.97 -28.40
C TYR A 95 -16.80 25.97 -27.95
N PRO A 96 -17.94 25.48 -27.40
CA PRO A 96 -18.95 26.38 -26.90
C PRO A 96 -18.33 27.26 -25.82
N ASN A 97 -18.33 28.58 -26.05
CA ASN A 97 -18.10 29.53 -24.97
C ASN A 97 -19.14 29.22 -23.90
N VAL A 98 -18.75 29.20 -22.62
CA VAL A 98 -19.53 28.72 -21.45
C VAL A 98 -20.97 29.29 -21.38
N ASN A 99 -21.25 30.36 -22.13
CA ASN A 99 -22.55 31.03 -22.21
C ASN A 99 -23.49 30.55 -23.35
N GLN A 100 -23.08 29.65 -24.25
CA GLN A 100 -23.91 29.16 -25.36
C GLN A 100 -23.69 27.67 -25.65
N ILE A 101 -24.72 26.85 -25.43
CA ILE A 101 -24.76 25.45 -25.85
C ILE A 101 -25.43 25.40 -27.22
N VAL A 102 -24.65 25.16 -28.28
CA VAL A 102 -25.18 25.00 -29.64
C VAL A 102 -25.49 23.52 -29.88
N ILE A 103 -26.77 23.16 -29.86
CA ILE A 103 -27.21 21.78 -30.17
C ILE A 103 -27.40 21.67 -31.69
N VAL A 104 -26.41 21.11 -32.38
CA VAL A 104 -26.53 20.85 -33.82
C VAL A 104 -27.34 19.58 -34.02
N LYS A 105 -28.61 19.72 -34.44
CA LYS A 105 -29.45 18.59 -34.80
C LYS A 105 -29.01 18.10 -36.19
N MET A 106 -28.35 16.95 -36.29
CA MET A 106 -28.09 16.32 -37.58
C MET A 106 -29.42 15.83 -38.17
N LYS A 107 -30.12 16.73 -38.88
CA LYS A 107 -31.24 16.36 -39.73
C LYS A 107 -30.71 16.17 -41.15
N SER A 108 -30.97 14.98 -41.68
CA SER A 108 -30.99 14.74 -43.12
C SER A 108 -31.84 15.85 -43.78
N GLY A 109 -31.17 16.77 -44.47
CA GLY A 109 -31.77 17.85 -45.25
C GLY A 109 -32.44 18.97 -44.45
N SER A 110 -31.67 19.96 -43.99
CA SER A 110 -31.99 21.41 -44.03
C SER A 110 -31.04 22.18 -43.11
N ASP A 111 -30.20 23.04 -43.68
CA ASP A 111 -29.24 23.90 -43.00
C ASP A 111 -29.92 25.01 -42.18
N LYS A 112 -30.54 24.66 -41.06
CA LYS A 112 -30.99 25.63 -40.05
C LYS A 112 -30.39 25.29 -38.71
N VAL A 113 -29.34 26.02 -38.35
CA VAL A 113 -28.74 26.01 -37.02
C VAL A 113 -29.67 26.76 -36.07
N GLU A 114 -30.46 26.03 -35.29
CA GLU A 114 -31.34 26.59 -34.27
C GLU A 114 -30.51 26.86 -33.00
N THR A 115 -30.27 28.13 -32.67
CA THR A 115 -29.57 28.51 -31.43
C THR A 115 -30.53 28.40 -30.25
N VAL A 116 -30.38 27.35 -29.46
CA VAL A 116 -31.19 27.12 -28.25
C VAL A 116 -30.56 27.85 -27.07
N THR A 117 -31.30 28.76 -26.43
CA THR A 117 -30.83 29.52 -25.26
C THR A 117 -30.95 28.71 -23.97
N LEU A 118 -30.12 29.03 -22.96
CA LEU A 118 -30.12 28.33 -21.66
C LEU A 118 -31.49 28.36 -20.97
N ALA A 119 -32.28 29.43 -21.16
CA ALA A 119 -33.64 29.53 -20.64
C ALA A 119 -34.59 28.48 -21.26
N SER A 120 -34.42 28.18 -22.55
CA SER A 120 -35.16 27.12 -23.22
C SER A 120 -34.78 25.74 -22.68
N VAL A 121 -33.49 25.50 -22.44
CA VAL A 121 -33.01 24.22 -21.88
C VAL A 121 -33.52 24.02 -20.45
N LEU A 122 -33.45 25.06 -19.61
CA LEU A 122 -34.00 25.04 -18.26
C LEU A 122 -35.52 24.79 -18.25
N ASN A 123 -36.26 25.39 -19.18
CA ASN A 123 -37.70 25.12 -19.31
C ASN A 123 -38.00 23.68 -19.75
N VAL A 124 -37.21 23.11 -20.66
CA VAL A 124 -37.37 21.70 -21.07
C VAL A 124 -37.04 20.76 -19.91
N ILE A 125 -35.97 21.05 -19.16
CA ILE A 125 -35.58 20.27 -17.98
C ILE A 125 -36.67 20.34 -16.91
N ASN A 126 -37.14 21.53 -16.54
CA ASN A 126 -38.22 21.71 -15.55
C ASN A 126 -39.51 21.03 -15.99
N ARG A 127 -39.83 21.06 -17.29
CA ARG A 127 -40.98 20.35 -17.86
C ARG A 127 -40.82 18.83 -17.82
N SER A 128 -39.61 18.31 -18.02
CA SER A 128 -39.30 16.87 -17.94
C SER A 128 -39.24 16.34 -16.50
N LEU A 129 -38.85 17.19 -15.54
CA LEU A 129 -38.77 16.86 -14.12
C LEU A 129 -40.12 17.04 -13.40
N GLY A 130 -41.18 17.43 -14.11
CA GLY A 130 -42.54 17.54 -13.56
C GLY A 130 -42.72 18.68 -12.55
N VAL A 131 -41.75 19.60 -12.44
CA VAL A 131 -41.85 20.79 -11.60
C VAL A 131 -42.73 21.80 -12.34
N ARG A 132 -44.05 21.67 -12.14
CA ARG A 132 -45.03 22.67 -12.54
C ARG A 132 -44.90 23.88 -11.61
N ASN A 133 -44.52 25.03 -12.16
CA ASN A 133 -45.09 26.30 -11.71
C ASN A 133 -46.29 26.60 -12.60
#